data_AF-A0ABD5SFV7-F1
#
_entry.id   AF-A0ABD5SFV7-F1
#
_cell.length_a   1.000
_cell.length_b   1.000
_cell.length_c   1.000
_cell.angle_alpha   90.00
_cell.angle_beta   90.00
_cell.angle_gamma   90.00
#
_symmetry.space_group_name_H-M   'P 1'
#
loop_
_entity.id
_entity.type
_entity.pdbx_description
1 polymer ?
#
loop_
_entity_poly.entity_id
_entity_poly.type
_entity_poly.pdbx_seq_one_letter_code
_entity_poly.pdbx_strand_id
1 'polypeptide(L)' 'MGLYDTYLAVRHRLHDGDPPAHVAIVITERDLLADGAFDTLRSALTWAFGYGADRVTVSVSVLDEAVVPSLIREL' A
#
# COMPACT_ATOMS: atom_id res chain seq x y z
N MET A 1 5.25 13.66 -11.33
CA MET A 1 3.79 13.59 -11.51
C MET A 1 3.42 14.20 -12.85
N GLY A 2 3.37 13.36 -13.88
CA GLY A 2 3.15 13.79 -15.28
C GLY A 2 1.68 13.83 -15.67
N LEU A 3 1.38 14.34 -16.86
CA LEU A 3 0.02 14.39 -17.44
C LEU A 3 -0.67 13.01 -17.43
N TYR A 4 0.13 11.94 -17.57
CA TYR A 4 -0.34 10.55 -17.55
C TYR A 4 -0.82 10.10 -16.15
N ASP A 5 -0.13 10.51 -15.07
CA ASP A 5 -0.57 10.24 -13.70
C ASP A 5 -1.92 10.93 -13.41
N THR A 6 -2.06 12.19 -13.85
CA THR A 6 -3.29 12.95 -13.67
C THR A 6 -4.46 12.34 -14.45
N TYR A 7 -4.21 11.90 -15.69
CA TYR A 7 -5.21 11.20 -16.50
C TYR A 7 -5.64 9.87 -15.84
N LEU A 8 -4.70 9.07 -15.37
CA LEU A 8 -4.99 7.82 -14.66
C LEU A 8 -5.79 8.07 -13.38
N ALA A 9 -5.39 9.05 -12.58
CA ALA A 9 -6.08 9.41 -11.34
C ALA A 9 -7.54 9.81 -11.62
N VAL A 10 -7.79 10.64 -12.63
CA VAL A 10 -9.14 11.06 -13.04
C VAL A 10 -9.96 9.88 -13.57
N ARG A 11 -9.37 9.04 -14.44
CA ARG A 11 -10.05 7.88 -15.02
C ARG A 11 -10.43 6.84 -13.96
N HIS A 12 -9.55 6.60 -12.98
CA HIS A 12 -9.82 5.66 -11.89
C HIS A 12 -10.88 6.20 -10.92
N ARG A 13 -10.95 7.53 -10.75
CA ARG A 13 -12.01 8.19 -9.98
C ARG A 13 -13.37 8.20 -10.66
N LEU A 14 -13.38 8.16 -12.00
CA LEU A 14 -14.58 8.17 -12.84
C LEU A 14 -14.99 6.76 -13.31
N HIS A 15 -14.29 5.72 -12.86
CA HIS A 15 -14.70 4.35 -13.13
C HIS A 15 -15.83 3.98 -12.17
N ASP A 16 -17.02 3.74 -12.71
CA ASP A 16 -18.29 3.41 -12.01
C ASP A 16 -18.30 2.04 -11.30
N GLY A 17 -17.12 1.44 -11.08
CA GLY A 17 -17.01 0.20 -10.32
C GLY A 17 -16.85 0.51 -8.84
N ASP A 18 -17.66 -0.13 -7.98
CA ASP A 18 -17.46 -0.05 -6.54
C ASP A 18 -16.00 -0.41 -6.20
N PRO A 19 -15.29 0.43 -5.43
CA PRO A 19 -13.94 0.11 -5.01
C PRO A 19 -13.93 -1.16 -4.14
N PRO A 20 -12.81 -1.91 -4.13
CA PRO A 20 -12.71 -3.10 -3.31
C PRO A 20 -12.81 -2.74 -1.83
N ALA A 21 -13.83 -3.25 -1.14
CA ALA A 21 -14.02 -3.04 0.30
C ALA A 21 -12.85 -3.57 1.15
N HIS A 22 -12.10 -4.55 0.64
CA HIS A 22 -10.92 -5.11 1.33
C HIS A 22 -9.76 -5.27 0.35
N VAL A 23 -8.62 -4.66 0.70
CA VAL A 23 -7.35 -4.77 -0.05
C VAL A 23 -6.35 -5.59 0.74
N ALA A 24 -5.70 -6.56 0.10
CA ALA A 24 -4.59 -7.31 0.67
C ALA A 24 -3.27 -6.86 0.02
N ILE A 25 -2.31 -6.43 0.84
CA ILE A 25 -0.96 -6.07 0.42
C ILE A 25 -0.04 -7.19 0.90
N VAL A 26 0.57 -7.91 -0.05
CA VAL A 26 1.53 -8.98 0.22
C VAL A 26 2.92 -8.48 -0.17
N ILE A 27 3.80 -8.39 0.81
CA ILE A 27 5.18 -7.91 0.64
C ILE A 27 6.16 -8.86 1.32
N THR A 28 7.40 -8.88 0.84
CA THR A 28 8.47 -9.65 1.48
C THR A 28 9.30 -8.75 2.39
N GLU A 29 10.02 -9.36 3.33
CA GLU A 29 11.00 -8.67 4.16
C GLU A 29 12.00 -7.85 3.33
N ARG A 30 12.48 -8.42 2.22
CA ARG A 30 13.42 -7.74 1.33
C ARG A 30 12.85 -6.44 0.77
N ASP A 31 11.55 -6.41 0.48
CA ASP A 31 10.88 -5.22 -0.03
C ASP A 31 10.81 -4.13 1.03
N LEU A 32 10.71 -4.49 2.32
CA LEU A 32 10.72 -3.56 3.46
C LEU A 32 12.10 -3.05 3.85
N LEU A 33 13.14 -3.84 3.58
CA LEU A 33 14.53 -3.46 3.87
C LEU A 33 15.13 -2.53 2.81
N ALA A 34 14.42 -2.30 1.70
CA ALA A 34 14.84 -1.32 0.71
C ALA A 34 14.69 0.11 1.24
N ASP A 35 15.61 1.00 0.86
CA ASP A 35 15.52 2.42 1.20
C ASP A 35 14.19 3.02 0.72
N GLY A 36 13.45 3.68 1.62
CA GLY A 36 12.16 4.29 1.31
C GLY A 36 10.99 3.31 1.18
N ALA A 37 11.17 2.04 1.53
CA ALA A 37 10.11 1.05 1.48
C ALA A 37 8.93 1.38 2.40
N PHE A 38 9.20 1.85 3.62
CA PHE A 38 8.17 2.27 4.57
C PHE A 38 7.34 3.46 4.04
N ASP A 39 7.99 4.45 3.41
CA ASP A 39 7.28 5.56 2.77
C ASP A 39 6.40 5.10 1.59
N THR A 40 6.89 4.11 0.84
CA THR A 40 6.14 3.50 -0.27
C THR A 40 4.92 2.75 0.26
N LEU A 41 5.08 1.95 1.31
CA LEU A 41 3.99 1.24 1.98
C LEU A 41 2.96 2.21 2.54
N ARG A 42 3.40 3.28 3.22
CA ARG A 42 2.53 4.33 3.74
C ARG A 42 1.74 5.01 2.62
N SER A 43 2.37 5.29 1.49
CA SER A 43 1.71 5.86 0.31
C SER A 43 0.66 4.90 -0.27
N ALA A 44 0.97 3.60 -0.35
CA ALA A 44 0.04 2.58 -0.80
C ALA A 44 -1.17 2.44 0.13
N LEU A 45 -0.97 2.47 1.45
CA LEU A 45 -2.06 2.48 2.43
C LEU A 45 -2.93 3.73 2.27
N THR A 46 -2.31 4.90 2.11
CA THR A 46 -3.02 6.17 1.90
C THR A 46 -3.90 6.09 0.65
N TRP A 47 -3.41 5.48 -0.43
CA TRP A 47 -4.21 5.26 -1.63
C TRP A 47 -5.33 4.27 -1.40
N ALA A 48 -5.08 3.12 -0.76
CA ALA A 48 -6.11 2.10 -0.52
C ALA A 48 -7.33 2.68 0.21
N PHE A 49 -7.10 3.44 1.29
CA PHE A 49 -8.18 4.13 1.99
C PHE A 49 -8.75 5.31 1.18
N GLY A 50 -7.89 6.08 0.50
CA GLY A 50 -8.32 7.22 -0.33
C GLY A 50 -9.20 6.83 -1.53
N TYR A 51 -9.09 5.59 -2.01
CA TYR A 51 -9.93 5.03 -3.06
C TYR A 51 -11.15 4.26 -2.54
N GLY A 52 -11.37 4.17 -1.23
CA GLY A 52 -12.59 3.62 -0.64
C GLY A 52 -12.51 2.19 -0.11
N ALA A 53 -11.32 1.67 0.17
CA ALA A 53 -11.21 0.41 0.91
C ALA A 53 -11.56 0.63 2.39
N ASP A 54 -12.45 -0.21 2.93
CA ASP A 54 -12.81 -0.20 4.36
C ASP A 54 -11.76 -0.92 5.23
N ARG A 55 -11.05 -1.88 4.63
CA ARG A 55 -10.06 -2.70 5.31
C ARG A 55 -8.83 -2.91 4.44
N VAL A 56 -7.66 -2.86 5.07
CA VAL A 56 -6.40 -3.28 4.46
C VAL A 56 -5.73 -4.34 5.33
N THR A 57 -5.31 -5.45 4.74
CA THR A 57 -4.51 -6.47 5.40
C THR A 57 -3.13 -6.48 4.80
N VAL A 58 -2.10 -6.25 5.62
CA VAL A 58 -0.70 -6.33 5.21
C VAL A 58 -0.14 -7.67 5.67
N SER A 59 0.25 -8.51 4.72
CA SER A 59 0.92 -9.78 4.98
C SER A 59 2.39 -9.63 4.62
N VAL A 60 3.25 -9.65 5.62
CA VAL A 60 4.69 -9.60 5.44
C VAL A 60 5.24 -11.02 5.52
N SER A 61 5.79 -11.50 4.41
CA SER A 61 6.58 -12.74 4.44
C SER A 61 7.97 -12.42 4.98
N VAL A 62 8.18 -12.70 6.26
CA VAL A 62 9.48 -12.58 6.92
C VAL A 62 10.26 -13.89 6.82
N LEU A 63 11.54 -13.81 6.48
CA LEU A 63 12.46 -14.93 6.61
C LEU A 63 13.02 -14.99 8.05
N ASP A 64 13.16 -13.83 8.70
CA ASP A 64 13.55 -13.66 10.10
C ASP A 64 12.49 -12.86 10.88
N GLU A 65 11.96 -13.39 11.99
CA GLU A 65 10.97 -12.69 12.82
C GLU A 65 11.56 -11.48 13.58
N ALA A 66 12.90 -11.34 13.65
CA ALA A 66 13.57 -10.24 14.34
C ALA A 66 13.26 -8.85 13.74
N VAL A 67 12.74 -8.77 12.51
CA VAL A 67 12.34 -7.52 11.85
C VAL A 67 10.89 -7.10 12.14
N VAL A 68 10.08 -7.95 12.77
CA VAL A 68 8.68 -7.62 13.12
C VAL A 68 8.55 -6.41 14.08
N PRO A 69 9.43 -6.21 15.09
CA PRO A 69 9.31 -5.05 15.99
C PRO A 69 9.54 -3.70 15.32
N SER A 70 10.38 -3.61 14.28
CA SER A 70 10.60 -2.36 13.55
C SER A 70 9.38 -1.97 12.72
N LEU A 71 8.71 -2.97 12.12
CA LEU A 71 7.43 -2.82 11.41
C LEU A 71 6.33 -2.21 12.29
N ILE A 72 6.20 -2.64 13.55
CA ILE A 72 5.17 -2.14 14.48
C ILE A 72 5.40 -0.67 14.85
N ARG A 73 6.65 -0.20 14.84
CA ARG A 73 7.00 1.14 15.32
C ARG A 73 6.83 2.26 14.27
N GLU A 74 6.94 1.91 12.99
CA GLU A 74 6.94 2.86 11.86
C GLU A 74 5.56 3.05 11.21
N LEU A 75 4.61 2.14 11.45
CA LEU A 75 3.23 2.19 10.95
C LEU A 75 2.28 2.84 11.97
#